data_AF-A0A9D4WRC0-F1
#
_entry.id   AF-A0A9D4WRC0-F1
#
_cell.length_a   1.000
_cell.length_b   1.000
_cell.length_c   1.000
_cell.angle_alpha   90.00
_cell.angle_beta   90.00
_cell.angle_gamma   90.00
#
_symmetry.space_group_name_H-M   'P 1'
#
loop_
_entity.id
_entity.type
_entity.pdbx_description
1 polymer ?
#
loop_
_entity_poly.entity_id
_entity_poly.type
_entity_poly.pdbx_seq_one_letter_code
_entity_poly.pdbx_strand_id
1 'polypeptide(L)'
;MLMVAGFDKYYQVARCFRDEDLRADRQPEFTQLDMEMAFTPLEDMLTLNEELIRKVFLEIKGVELPNPFPRLTYAEAMNRYGSDRPDTRFDLELKDVSDIFSGSSFKVFSDSLESGGIIKVLCVPNGAKKYSNSTLKKGDIYNEAFKSGAKGLPFLKITENGDIEGISALVSSMDPATKDDLLRRCSAGPNDLILFAVGHHAFVNKTLDRLRVYVAHELGLIEHDRHSILWITDFPMFEWNDSEQRLEALHHPFTAPNPEDMNDLATARALAYDMVYNGVEIGGGSLRIYKRDIQQKVLEIVGISMEQAEAKFGYLLEALDMGAPPHGIDVLI
;
A
#
# COMPACT_ATOMS: atom_id res chain seq x y z
N MET A 1 12.03 25.64 2.86
CA MET A 1 13.20 26.55 3.03
C MET A 1 13.29 27.16 4.44
N LEU A 2 12.30 26.99 5.32
CA LEU A 2 12.38 27.52 6.70
C LEU A 2 13.50 26.84 7.50
N MET A 3 13.70 25.54 7.32
CA MET A 3 14.80 24.81 7.96
C MET A 3 16.17 25.36 7.53
N VAL A 4 16.35 25.70 6.25
CA VAL A 4 17.57 26.35 5.74
C VAL A 4 17.73 27.78 6.30
N ALA A 5 16.63 28.48 6.54
CA ALA A 5 16.64 29.81 7.16
C ALA A 5 16.95 29.79 8.68
N GLY A 6 17.17 28.61 9.27
CA GLY A 6 17.55 28.45 10.67
C GLY A 6 16.38 28.28 11.64
N PHE A 7 15.15 28.08 11.14
CA PHE A 7 14.06 27.63 12.01
C PHE A 7 14.26 26.16 12.35
N ASP A 8 14.16 25.83 13.65
CA ASP A 8 14.36 24.44 14.13
C ASP A 8 13.09 23.59 13.99
N LYS A 9 11.93 24.16 14.33
CA LYS A 9 10.62 23.49 14.25
C LYS A 9 9.58 24.45 13.71
N TYR A 10 8.80 23.96 12.77
CA TYR A 10 7.73 24.69 12.11
C TYR A 10 6.46 23.87 12.13
N TYR A 11 5.32 24.53 12.27
CA TYR A 11 4.04 23.95 11.90
C TYR A 11 3.08 25.02 11.38
N GLN A 12 2.12 24.59 10.57
CA GLN A 12 1.04 25.43 10.10
C GLN A 12 -0.22 24.61 9.81
N VAL A 13 -1.38 25.12 10.24
CA VAL A 13 -2.66 24.65 9.69
C VAL A 13 -2.88 25.40 8.38
N ALA A 14 -2.42 24.79 7.28
CA ALA A 14 -2.31 25.40 5.97
C ALA A 14 -3.45 24.99 5.05
N ARG A 15 -3.83 25.90 4.15
CA ARG A 15 -4.77 25.60 3.07
C ARG A 15 -3.99 25.16 1.83
N CYS A 16 -4.28 23.97 1.34
CA CYS A 16 -3.61 23.34 0.21
C CYS A 16 -4.55 23.23 -0.99
N PHE A 17 -3.96 23.32 -2.18
CA PHE A 17 -4.68 23.34 -3.45
C PHE A 17 -4.10 22.27 -4.38
N ARG A 18 -4.94 21.42 -4.96
CA ARG A 18 -4.55 20.41 -5.96
C ARG A 18 -5.61 20.37 -7.07
N ASP A 19 -5.16 20.53 -8.31
CA ASP A 19 -6.03 20.41 -9.49
C ASP A 19 -6.02 18.94 -9.98
N GLU A 20 -6.69 18.09 -9.21
CA GLU A 20 -6.83 16.64 -9.47
C GLU A 20 -8.30 16.25 -9.62
N ASP A 21 -8.55 15.11 -10.27
CA ASP A 21 -9.88 14.53 -10.35
C ASP A 21 -10.51 14.33 -8.96
N LEU A 22 -11.72 14.83 -8.79
CA LEU A 22 -12.48 14.69 -7.55
C LEU A 22 -12.74 13.21 -7.22
N ARG A 23 -12.46 12.84 -5.98
CA ARG A 23 -12.83 11.55 -5.38
C ARG A 23 -13.60 11.80 -4.08
N ALA A 24 -14.20 10.76 -3.52
CA ALA A 24 -15.01 10.88 -2.30
C ALA A 24 -14.22 11.51 -1.12
N ASP A 25 -12.90 11.33 -1.11
CA ASP A 25 -11.94 11.79 -0.13
C ASP A 25 -11.02 12.93 -0.65
N ARG A 26 -11.22 13.42 -1.89
CA ARG A 26 -10.36 14.45 -2.50
C ARG A 26 -11.15 15.68 -2.89
N GLN A 27 -10.72 16.82 -2.35
CA GLN A 27 -11.23 18.15 -2.70
C GLN A 27 -10.13 18.97 -3.38
N PRO A 28 -10.45 19.91 -4.28
CA PRO A 28 -9.46 20.76 -4.93
C PRO A 28 -8.76 21.67 -3.92
N GLU A 29 -9.44 21.92 -2.80
CA GLU A 29 -9.01 22.74 -1.70
C GLU A 29 -9.23 21.97 -0.38
N PHE A 30 -8.18 21.79 0.42
CA PHE A 30 -8.22 21.02 1.68
C PHE A 30 -7.22 21.57 2.70
N THR A 31 -7.40 21.24 3.98
CA THR A 31 -6.55 21.76 5.05
C THR A 31 -5.58 20.69 5.51
N GLN A 32 -4.34 21.08 5.78
CA GLN A 32 -3.32 20.19 6.34
C GLN A 32 -2.74 20.79 7.61
N LEU A 33 -2.37 19.95 8.57
CA LEU A 33 -1.39 20.31 9.60
C LEU A 33 -0.01 19.95 9.04
N ASP A 34 0.67 20.95 8.49
CA ASP A 34 2.01 20.84 7.94
C ASP A 34 3.03 21.05 9.05
N MET A 35 4.01 20.18 9.19
CA MET A 35 5.04 20.21 10.22
C MET A 35 6.41 19.94 9.60
N GLU A 36 7.43 20.70 9.98
CA GLU A 36 8.81 20.51 9.50
C GLU A 36 9.79 20.71 10.66
N MET A 37 10.79 19.83 10.76
CA MET A 37 11.76 19.86 11.86
C MET A 37 13.18 19.61 11.34
N ALA A 38 14.14 20.39 11.83
CA ALA A 38 15.57 20.18 11.60
C ALA A 38 16.15 19.19 12.63
N PHE A 39 17.26 18.55 12.28
CA PHE A 39 18.06 17.65 13.13
C PHE A 39 17.26 16.55 13.85
N THR A 40 16.13 16.13 13.26
CA THR A 40 15.20 15.19 13.87
C THR A 40 15.26 13.85 13.13
N PRO A 41 15.70 12.76 13.79
CA PRO A 41 15.66 11.40 13.24
C PRO A 41 14.24 10.92 12.95
N LEU A 42 14.11 9.93 12.07
CA LEU A 42 12.83 9.34 11.68
C LEU A 42 11.98 8.90 12.90
N GLU A 43 12.59 8.19 13.85
CA GLU A 43 11.88 7.69 15.04
C GLU A 43 11.30 8.80 15.92
N ASP A 44 11.98 9.94 16.00
CA ASP A 44 11.51 11.09 16.78
C ASP A 44 10.34 11.79 16.06
N MET A 45 10.36 11.82 14.71
CA MET A 45 9.22 12.28 13.91
C MET A 45 7.99 11.39 14.13
N LEU A 46 8.16 10.06 14.08
CA LEU A 46 7.06 9.12 14.33
C LEU A 46 6.51 9.32 15.74
N THR A 47 7.38 9.36 16.75
CA THR A 47 6.98 9.51 18.15
C THR A 47 6.18 10.78 18.40
N LEU A 48 6.62 11.93 17.84
CA LEU A 48 5.90 13.19 17.95
C LEU A 48 4.47 13.09 17.39
N ASN A 49 4.33 12.48 16.22
CA ASN A 49 3.03 12.31 15.57
C ASN A 49 2.12 11.34 16.32
N GLU A 50 2.68 10.25 16.84
CA GLU A 50 1.91 9.33 17.67
C GLU A 50 1.38 10.02 18.93
N GLU A 51 2.21 10.85 19.60
CA GLU A 51 1.80 11.61 20.78
C GLU A 51 0.69 12.62 20.45
N LEU A 52 0.83 13.35 19.33
CA LEU A 52 -0.17 14.28 18.86
C LEU A 52 -1.52 13.57 18.60
N ILE A 53 -1.51 12.47 17.85
CA ILE A 53 -2.74 11.76 17.50
C ILE A 53 -3.36 11.06 18.71
N ARG A 54 -2.56 10.45 19.60
CA ARG A 54 -3.04 9.92 20.88
C ARG A 54 -3.75 11.00 21.68
N LYS A 55 -3.16 12.20 21.78
CA LYS A 55 -3.74 13.32 22.51
C LYS A 55 -5.06 13.77 21.89
N VAL A 56 -5.12 13.92 20.57
CA VAL A 56 -6.35 14.30 19.84
C VAL A 56 -7.47 13.28 20.09
N PHE A 57 -7.18 11.99 19.96
CA PHE A 57 -8.18 10.93 20.20
C PHE A 57 -8.65 10.89 21.65
N LEU A 58 -7.73 11.03 22.62
CA LEU A 58 -8.10 11.04 24.02
C LEU A 58 -8.95 12.25 24.38
N GLU A 59 -8.55 13.46 23.99
CA GLU A 59 -9.25 14.70 24.37
C GLU A 59 -10.59 14.88 23.64
N ILE A 60 -10.70 14.45 22.37
CA ILE A 60 -11.91 14.67 21.57
C ILE A 60 -12.87 13.48 21.62
N LYS A 61 -12.34 12.25 21.63
CA LYS A 61 -13.14 11.01 21.55
C LYS A 61 -13.15 10.21 22.84
N GLY A 62 -12.26 10.49 23.81
CA GLY A 62 -12.10 9.66 24.99
C GLY A 62 -11.55 8.26 24.67
N VAL A 63 -10.85 8.12 23.54
CA VAL A 63 -10.32 6.84 23.07
C VAL A 63 -8.82 6.78 23.34
N GLU A 64 -8.40 5.73 24.05
CA GLU A 64 -6.99 5.42 24.23
C GLU A 64 -6.48 4.62 23.02
N LEU A 65 -5.54 5.21 22.26
CA LEU A 65 -4.87 4.54 21.16
C LEU A 65 -3.61 3.80 21.64
N PRO A 66 -3.10 2.81 20.87
CA PRO A 66 -1.89 2.06 21.23
C PRO A 66 -0.65 2.93 21.45
N ASN A 67 0.29 2.41 22.24
CA ASN A 67 1.60 3.02 22.44
C ASN A 67 2.69 1.93 22.51
N PRO A 68 3.60 1.82 21.52
CA PRO A 68 3.63 2.59 20.27
C PRO A 68 2.49 2.20 19.30
N PHE A 69 2.31 2.95 18.21
CA PHE A 69 1.43 2.49 17.12
C PHE A 69 2.04 1.26 16.43
N PRO A 70 1.22 0.26 16.05
CA PRO A 70 1.66 -0.84 15.20
C PRO A 70 2.35 -0.32 13.92
N ARG A 71 3.36 -1.03 13.45
CA ARG A 71 4.10 -0.67 12.23
C ARG A 71 4.16 -1.84 11.27
N LEU A 72 3.99 -1.57 9.99
CA LEU A 72 4.23 -2.51 8.89
C LEU A 72 5.20 -1.87 7.91
N THR A 73 6.09 -2.66 7.35
CA THR A 73 6.81 -2.25 6.14
C THR A 73 5.84 -2.20 4.95
N TYR A 74 6.12 -1.37 3.95
CA TYR A 74 5.38 -1.33 2.69
C TYR A 74 5.29 -2.72 2.06
N ALA A 75 6.41 -3.45 2.06
CA ALA A 75 6.46 -4.82 1.55
C ALA A 75 5.49 -5.76 2.30
N GLU A 76 5.42 -5.68 3.63
CA GLU A 76 4.45 -6.47 4.42
C GLU A 76 3.02 -6.06 4.14
N ALA A 77 2.74 -4.75 4.06
CA ALA A 77 1.40 -4.21 3.80
C ALA A 77 0.88 -4.65 2.42
N MET A 78 1.71 -4.48 1.38
CA MET A 78 1.41 -4.93 0.02
C MET A 78 1.34 -6.46 -0.07
N ASN A 79 2.14 -7.19 0.70
CA ASN A 79 2.10 -8.64 0.68
C ASN A 79 0.80 -9.17 1.30
N ARG A 80 0.47 -8.72 2.50
CA ARG A 80 -0.63 -9.22 3.34
C ARG A 80 -1.98 -8.62 3.00
N TYR A 81 -2.04 -7.39 2.50
CA TYR A 81 -3.32 -6.69 2.27
C TYR A 81 -3.48 -6.20 0.84
N GLY A 82 -2.40 -6.13 0.06
CA GLY A 82 -2.43 -5.60 -1.30
C GLY A 82 -2.63 -4.08 -1.34
N SER A 83 -2.36 -3.40 -0.24
CA SER A 83 -2.57 -1.96 -0.05
C SER A 83 -1.54 -1.41 0.93
N ASP A 84 -1.07 -0.21 0.64
CA ASP A 84 -0.24 0.65 1.49
C ASP A 84 -1.05 1.47 2.49
N ARG A 85 -2.38 1.31 2.50
CA ARG A 85 -3.28 1.86 3.52
C ARG A 85 -4.28 0.80 3.97
N PRO A 86 -3.81 -0.29 4.59
CA PRO A 86 -4.67 -1.42 4.90
C PRO A 86 -5.63 -1.09 6.05
N ASP A 87 -6.87 -1.56 5.92
CA ASP A 87 -7.81 -1.61 7.04
C ASP A 87 -7.60 -2.89 7.86
N THR A 88 -7.05 -2.77 9.07
CA THR A 88 -6.73 -3.95 9.90
C THR A 88 -7.79 -4.27 10.96
N ARG A 89 -9.00 -3.70 10.83
CA ARG A 89 -10.15 -4.00 11.72
C ARG A 89 -10.73 -5.39 11.53
N PHE A 90 -10.41 -6.07 10.43
CA PHE A 90 -10.90 -7.41 10.12
C PHE A 90 -9.77 -8.29 9.56
N ASP A 91 -9.87 -9.60 9.79
CA ASP A 91 -8.85 -10.57 9.41
C ASP A 91 -9.21 -11.24 8.07
N LEU A 92 -8.65 -10.72 6.98
CA LEU A 92 -8.80 -11.23 5.61
C LEU A 92 -7.52 -10.97 4.80
N GLU A 93 -6.41 -11.52 5.26
CA GLU A 93 -5.14 -11.36 4.56
C GLU A 93 -5.08 -12.10 3.22
N LEU A 94 -4.36 -11.49 2.28
CA LEU A 94 -3.99 -12.10 1.01
C LEU A 94 -2.90 -13.15 1.25
N LYS A 95 -2.96 -14.25 0.51
CA LYS A 95 -1.93 -15.29 0.53
C LYS A 95 -1.35 -15.47 -0.85
N ASP A 96 -0.02 -15.35 -0.96
CA ASP A 96 0.70 -15.73 -2.17
C ASP A 96 0.71 -17.26 -2.29
N VAL A 97 0.35 -17.75 -3.47
CA VAL A 97 0.29 -19.17 -3.81
C VAL A 97 1.01 -19.44 -5.13
N SER A 98 1.81 -18.50 -5.62
CA SER A 98 2.55 -18.60 -6.87
C SER A 98 3.45 -19.83 -6.89
N ASP A 99 4.06 -20.16 -5.73
CA ASP A 99 4.89 -21.35 -5.53
C ASP A 99 4.09 -22.65 -5.70
N ILE A 100 2.89 -22.71 -5.14
CA ILE A 100 1.99 -23.88 -5.18
C ILE A 100 1.54 -24.18 -6.62
N PHE A 101 1.38 -23.14 -7.44
CA PHE A 101 0.96 -23.27 -8.84
C PHE A 101 2.11 -23.21 -9.84
N SER A 102 3.36 -23.30 -9.38
CA SER A 102 4.53 -23.42 -10.26
C SER A 102 4.40 -24.69 -11.13
N GLY A 103 4.31 -24.52 -12.45
CA GLY A 103 4.08 -25.62 -13.38
C GLY A 103 2.64 -26.11 -13.48
N SER A 104 1.65 -25.33 -13.01
CA SER A 104 0.23 -25.67 -13.18
C SER A 104 -0.13 -25.88 -14.65
N SER A 105 -0.94 -26.90 -14.94
CA SER A 105 -1.47 -27.14 -16.29
C SER A 105 -2.60 -26.18 -16.67
N PHE A 106 -3.05 -25.33 -15.74
CA PHE A 106 -4.07 -24.33 -16.01
C PHE A 106 -3.45 -23.11 -16.69
N LYS A 107 -3.68 -22.96 -18.00
CA LYS A 107 -3.03 -21.94 -18.86
C LYS A 107 -3.01 -20.53 -18.29
N VAL A 108 -4.11 -20.07 -17.70
CA VAL A 108 -4.20 -18.71 -17.12
C VAL A 108 -3.13 -18.50 -16.03
N PHE A 109 -2.82 -19.54 -15.26
CA PHE A 109 -1.82 -19.46 -14.19
C PHE A 109 -0.40 -19.63 -14.77
N SER A 110 -0.18 -20.63 -15.63
CA SER A 110 1.14 -20.85 -16.24
C SER A 110 1.60 -19.64 -17.06
N ASP A 111 0.75 -19.11 -17.94
CA ASP A 111 1.08 -17.99 -18.83
C ASP A 111 1.44 -16.74 -18.00
N SER A 112 0.76 -16.54 -16.86
CA SER A 112 1.05 -15.41 -15.97
C SER A 112 2.35 -15.58 -15.20
N LEU A 113 2.67 -16.78 -14.72
CA LEU A 113 3.91 -17.03 -13.98
C LEU A 113 5.13 -16.98 -14.92
N GLU A 114 4.99 -17.51 -16.14
CA GLU A 114 6.05 -17.43 -17.18
C GLU A 114 6.37 -15.99 -17.61
N SER A 115 5.40 -15.07 -17.50
CA SER A 115 5.59 -13.65 -17.76
C SER A 115 6.02 -12.83 -16.53
N GLY A 116 6.40 -13.49 -15.43
CA GLY A 116 6.85 -12.83 -14.20
C GLY A 116 5.73 -12.24 -13.35
N GLY A 117 4.48 -12.65 -13.58
CA GLY A 117 3.35 -12.32 -12.72
C GLY A 117 3.29 -13.19 -11.46
N ILE A 118 2.28 -12.92 -10.63
CA ILE A 118 2.01 -13.61 -9.38
C ILE A 118 0.58 -14.11 -9.31
N ILE A 119 0.34 -15.05 -8.39
CA ILE A 119 -0.96 -15.58 -8.04
C ILE A 119 -1.17 -15.39 -6.54
N LYS A 120 -2.16 -14.58 -6.19
CA LYS A 120 -2.60 -14.43 -4.80
C LYS A 120 -4.04 -14.82 -4.64
N VAL A 121 -4.39 -15.19 -3.42
CA VAL A 121 -5.75 -15.55 -3.04
C VAL A 121 -6.26 -14.76 -1.85
N LEU A 122 -7.57 -14.60 -1.82
CA LEU A 122 -8.35 -14.13 -0.68
C LEU A 122 -9.25 -15.28 -0.23
N CYS A 123 -9.08 -15.75 1.01
CA CYS A 123 -9.96 -16.75 1.61
C CYS A 123 -11.11 -16.05 2.34
N VAL A 124 -12.34 -16.32 1.92
CA VAL A 124 -13.56 -15.72 2.44
C VAL A 124 -14.28 -16.73 3.33
N PRO A 125 -14.35 -16.49 4.65
CA PRO A 125 -14.96 -17.42 5.58
C PRO A 125 -16.45 -17.58 5.30
N ASN A 126 -16.94 -18.82 5.25
CA ASN A 126 -18.33 -19.15 4.89
C ASN A 126 -18.79 -18.62 3.51
N GLY A 127 -17.86 -18.16 2.66
CA GLY A 127 -18.19 -17.54 1.38
C GLY A 127 -18.85 -18.51 0.39
N ALA A 128 -18.63 -19.82 0.51
CA ALA A 128 -19.25 -20.81 -0.38
C ALA A 128 -20.77 -20.87 -0.22
N LYS A 129 -21.28 -20.59 0.99
CA LYS A 129 -22.71 -20.50 1.33
C LYS A 129 -23.33 -19.17 0.88
N LYS A 130 -22.59 -18.07 1.02
CA LYS A 130 -23.06 -16.72 0.67
C LYS A 130 -23.12 -16.48 -0.84
N TYR A 131 -22.08 -16.87 -1.58
CA TYR A 131 -21.94 -16.51 -2.98
C TYR A 131 -22.29 -17.67 -3.90
N SER A 132 -23.31 -17.54 -4.74
CA SER A 132 -23.62 -18.55 -5.76
C SER A 132 -22.60 -18.57 -6.89
N ASN A 133 -22.49 -19.68 -7.64
CA ASN A 133 -21.63 -19.75 -8.83
C ASN A 133 -22.02 -18.73 -9.91
N SER A 134 -23.30 -18.33 -9.97
CA SER A 134 -23.77 -17.27 -10.87
C SER A 134 -23.22 -15.91 -10.42
N THR A 135 -23.27 -15.63 -9.12
CA THR A 135 -22.75 -14.38 -8.53
C THR A 135 -21.25 -14.24 -8.75
N LEU A 136 -20.49 -15.33 -8.62
CA LEU A 136 -19.04 -15.35 -8.83
C LEU A 136 -18.61 -15.20 -10.30
N LYS A 137 -19.53 -15.38 -11.25
CA LYS A 137 -19.25 -15.29 -12.70
C LYS A 137 -19.81 -14.03 -13.37
N LYS A 138 -20.81 -13.39 -12.77
CA LYS A 138 -21.51 -12.23 -13.35
C LYS A 138 -22.30 -11.38 -12.35
N GLY A 139 -22.10 -11.58 -11.04
CA GLY A 139 -22.75 -10.80 -9.99
C GLY A 139 -21.89 -9.66 -9.47
N ASP A 140 -22.31 -9.07 -8.36
CA ASP A 140 -21.69 -7.84 -7.83
C ASP A 140 -20.22 -8.03 -7.44
N ILE A 141 -19.88 -9.14 -6.78
CA ILE A 141 -18.47 -9.46 -6.45
C ILE A 141 -17.59 -9.63 -7.70
N TYR A 142 -18.16 -10.17 -8.79
CA TYR A 142 -17.46 -10.28 -10.07
C TYR A 142 -17.28 -8.90 -10.71
N ASN A 143 -18.34 -8.09 -10.71
CA ASN A 143 -18.29 -6.72 -11.21
C ASN A 143 -17.28 -5.87 -10.42
N GLU A 144 -17.15 -6.12 -9.13
CA GLU A 144 -16.19 -5.44 -8.27
C GLU A 144 -14.75 -5.75 -8.67
N ALA A 145 -14.42 -7.01 -8.98
CA ALA A 145 -13.12 -7.37 -9.56
C ALA A 145 -12.89 -6.68 -10.92
N PHE A 146 -13.92 -6.61 -11.77
CA PHE A 146 -13.85 -5.98 -13.10
C PHE A 146 -13.52 -4.49 -13.05
N LYS A 147 -13.98 -3.77 -12.01
CA LYS A 147 -13.62 -2.36 -11.80
C LYS A 147 -12.12 -2.15 -11.59
N SER A 148 -11.39 -3.18 -11.15
CA SER A 148 -9.92 -3.16 -11.06
C SER A 148 -9.23 -3.52 -12.39
N GLY A 149 -9.99 -3.80 -13.46
CA GLY A 149 -9.48 -4.24 -14.77
C GLY A 149 -9.42 -5.76 -14.94
N ALA A 150 -9.94 -6.53 -13.99
CA ALA A 150 -9.93 -7.99 -14.09
C ALA A 150 -10.80 -8.48 -15.24
N LYS A 151 -10.32 -9.49 -15.97
CA LYS A 151 -11.04 -10.14 -17.08
C LYS A 151 -11.81 -11.39 -16.64
N GLY A 152 -11.66 -11.78 -15.38
CA GLY A 152 -12.28 -12.95 -14.78
C GLY A 152 -11.93 -13.01 -13.30
N LEU A 153 -12.63 -13.88 -12.58
CA LEU A 153 -12.42 -14.12 -11.15
C LEU A 153 -12.36 -15.63 -10.93
N PRO A 154 -11.17 -16.25 -11.01
CA PRO A 154 -11.04 -17.65 -10.67
C PRO A 154 -11.38 -17.88 -9.19
N PHE A 155 -12.09 -18.96 -8.90
CA PHE A 155 -12.54 -19.26 -7.54
C PHE A 155 -12.64 -20.76 -7.28
N LEU A 156 -12.53 -21.11 -6.01
CA LEU A 156 -12.78 -22.43 -5.47
C LEU A 156 -13.69 -22.34 -4.24
N LYS A 157 -14.58 -23.31 -4.07
CA LYS A 157 -15.45 -23.48 -2.92
C LYS A 157 -15.08 -24.77 -2.22
N ILE A 158 -15.01 -24.70 -0.90
CA ILE A 158 -14.84 -25.88 -0.07
C ILE A 158 -16.23 -26.28 0.41
N THR A 159 -16.68 -27.47 0.05
CA THR A 159 -18.00 -27.98 0.45
C THR A 159 -18.01 -28.33 1.94
N GLU A 160 -19.20 -28.62 2.48
CA GLU A 160 -19.33 -29.07 3.88
C GLU A 160 -18.54 -30.34 4.17
N ASN A 161 -18.32 -31.20 3.17
CA ASN A 161 -17.55 -32.44 3.30
C ASN A 161 -16.04 -32.24 3.09
N GLY A 162 -15.59 -31.02 2.80
CA GLY A 162 -14.18 -30.71 2.51
C GLY A 162 -13.77 -30.90 1.04
N ASP A 163 -14.69 -31.28 0.15
CA ASP A 163 -14.41 -31.37 -1.28
C ASP A 163 -14.23 -29.98 -1.90
N ILE A 164 -13.38 -29.88 -2.91
CA ILE A 164 -13.14 -28.63 -3.65
C ILE A 164 -13.96 -28.62 -4.93
N GLU A 165 -14.87 -27.66 -5.04
CA GLU A 165 -15.63 -27.33 -6.24
C GLU A 165 -15.19 -25.98 -6.81
N GLY A 166 -15.45 -25.70 -8.09
CA GLY A 166 -15.11 -24.40 -8.67
C GLY A 166 -15.02 -24.44 -10.19
N ILE A 167 -14.09 -23.68 -10.75
CA ILE A 167 -13.81 -23.73 -12.19
C ILE A 167 -13.22 -25.10 -12.53
N SER A 168 -13.91 -25.88 -13.37
CA SER A 168 -13.55 -27.27 -13.65
C SER A 168 -12.10 -27.44 -14.10
N ALA A 169 -11.61 -26.58 -14.99
CA ALA A 169 -10.22 -26.62 -15.47
C ALA A 169 -9.18 -26.34 -14.37
N LEU A 170 -9.51 -25.49 -13.40
CA LEU A 170 -8.65 -25.20 -12.24
C LEU A 170 -8.68 -26.36 -11.23
N VAL A 171 -9.87 -26.93 -10.96
CA VAL A 171 -9.98 -28.09 -10.05
C VAL A 171 -9.25 -29.30 -10.61
N SER A 172 -9.30 -29.51 -11.93
CA SER A 172 -8.60 -30.61 -12.60
C SER A 172 -7.10 -30.40 -12.76
N SER A 173 -6.60 -29.15 -12.67
CA SER A 173 -5.16 -28.88 -12.79
C SER A 173 -4.39 -29.13 -11.49
N MET A 174 -5.10 -29.29 -10.36
CA MET A 174 -4.50 -29.54 -9.06
C MET A 174 -4.53 -31.03 -8.71
N ASP A 175 -3.35 -31.58 -8.41
CA ASP A 175 -3.24 -32.90 -7.81
C ASP A 175 -3.59 -32.85 -6.30
N PRO A 176 -3.70 -34.00 -5.60
CA PRO A 176 -4.02 -34.01 -4.18
C PRO A 176 -3.04 -33.23 -3.29
N ALA A 177 -1.75 -33.18 -3.64
CA ALA A 177 -0.74 -32.45 -2.87
C ALA A 177 -0.91 -30.94 -3.04
N THR A 178 -1.12 -30.47 -4.27
CA THR A 178 -1.42 -29.04 -4.57
C THR A 178 -2.67 -28.59 -3.82
N LYS A 179 -3.71 -29.43 -3.75
CA LYS A 179 -4.94 -29.12 -3.01
C LYS A 179 -4.67 -28.97 -1.51
N ASP A 180 -3.95 -29.93 -0.91
CA ASP A 180 -3.64 -29.89 0.52
C ASP A 180 -2.75 -28.69 0.88
N ASP A 181 -1.72 -28.39 0.06
CA ASP A 181 -0.85 -27.24 0.23
C ASP A 181 -1.62 -25.92 0.16
N LEU A 182 -2.54 -25.79 -0.82
CA LEU A 182 -3.40 -24.61 -0.96
C LEU A 182 -4.30 -24.43 0.27
N LEU A 183 -5.01 -25.48 0.68
CA LEU A 183 -5.92 -25.42 1.83
C LEU A 183 -5.16 -25.05 3.11
N ARG A 184 -3.98 -25.64 3.32
CA ARG A 184 -3.10 -25.34 4.45
C ARG A 184 -2.61 -23.90 4.42
N ARG A 185 -2.14 -23.40 3.27
CA ARG A 185 -1.67 -22.00 3.09
C ARG A 185 -2.79 -21.00 3.37
N CYS A 186 -4.01 -21.32 2.95
CA CYS A 186 -5.18 -20.47 3.18
C CYS A 186 -5.78 -20.64 4.58
N SER A 187 -5.36 -21.66 5.34
CA SER A 187 -6.08 -22.11 6.55
C SER A 187 -7.58 -22.29 6.28
N ALA A 188 -7.93 -22.76 5.09
CA ALA A 188 -9.30 -22.80 4.60
C ALA A 188 -10.02 -24.08 5.02
N GLY A 189 -11.26 -23.94 5.48
CA GLY A 189 -12.08 -25.04 5.98
C GLY A 189 -13.40 -25.21 5.23
N PRO A 190 -14.23 -26.17 5.66
CA PRO A 190 -15.56 -26.39 5.09
C PRO A 190 -16.40 -25.11 5.03
N ASN A 191 -17.02 -24.85 3.87
CA ASN A 191 -17.80 -23.67 3.52
C ASN A 191 -17.03 -22.40 3.13
N ASP A 192 -15.71 -22.42 3.12
CA ASP A 192 -14.95 -21.25 2.70
C ASP A 192 -14.87 -21.12 1.18
N LEU A 193 -14.66 -19.89 0.72
CA LEU A 193 -14.49 -19.53 -0.69
C LEU A 193 -13.10 -18.95 -0.88
N ILE A 194 -12.34 -19.50 -1.81
CA ILE A 194 -11.03 -18.99 -2.19
C ILE A 194 -11.20 -18.23 -3.52
N LEU A 195 -10.94 -16.92 -3.50
CA LEU A 195 -10.94 -16.05 -4.67
C LEU A 195 -9.50 -15.82 -5.12
N PHE A 196 -9.24 -15.87 -6.43
CA PHE A 196 -7.91 -15.72 -7.00
C PHE A 196 -7.80 -14.41 -7.79
N ALA A 197 -6.63 -13.80 -7.76
CA ALA A 197 -6.20 -12.84 -8.76
C ALA A 197 -4.83 -13.26 -9.31
N VAL A 198 -4.64 -13.04 -10.61
CA VAL A 198 -3.49 -13.52 -11.37
C VAL A 198 -3.04 -12.43 -12.33
N GLY A 199 -1.73 -12.16 -12.38
CA GLY A 199 -1.15 -11.14 -13.26
C GLY A 199 0.01 -10.41 -12.60
N HIS A 200 0.31 -9.21 -13.08
CA HIS A 200 1.35 -8.36 -12.47
C HIS A 200 0.99 -7.92 -11.05
N HIS A 201 2.01 -7.71 -10.22
CA HIS A 201 1.90 -7.42 -8.78
C HIS A 201 0.87 -6.33 -8.45
N ALA A 202 0.98 -5.15 -9.10
CA ALA A 202 0.10 -4.01 -8.84
C ALA A 202 -1.38 -4.35 -9.12
N PHE A 203 -1.65 -5.02 -10.23
CA PHE A 203 -3.00 -5.43 -10.62
C PHE A 203 -3.59 -6.46 -9.64
N VAL A 204 -2.82 -7.48 -9.26
CA VAL A 204 -3.23 -8.54 -8.34
C VAL A 204 -3.57 -7.96 -6.97
N ASN A 205 -2.67 -7.16 -6.40
CA ASN A 205 -2.85 -6.50 -5.11
C ASN A 205 -4.08 -5.57 -5.12
N LYS A 206 -4.20 -4.69 -6.13
CA LYS A 206 -5.36 -3.79 -6.28
C LYS A 206 -6.68 -4.54 -6.41
N THR A 207 -6.70 -5.66 -7.13
CA THR A 207 -7.92 -6.45 -7.32
C THR A 207 -8.35 -7.12 -6.03
N LEU A 208 -7.42 -7.76 -5.32
CA LEU A 208 -7.75 -8.48 -4.10
C LEU A 208 -8.01 -7.55 -2.91
N ASP A 209 -7.32 -6.42 -2.78
CA ASP A 209 -7.65 -5.42 -1.76
C ASP A 209 -9.08 -4.91 -1.93
N ARG A 210 -9.47 -4.57 -3.16
CA ARG A 210 -10.84 -4.15 -3.48
C ARG A 210 -11.88 -5.21 -3.10
N LEU A 211 -11.62 -6.47 -3.45
CA LEU A 211 -12.50 -7.58 -3.09
C LEU A 211 -12.54 -7.82 -1.57
N ARG A 212 -11.39 -7.71 -0.90
CA ARG A 212 -11.25 -7.85 0.55
C ARG A 212 -12.12 -6.84 1.29
N VAL A 213 -12.03 -5.55 0.94
CA VAL A 213 -12.87 -4.50 1.54
C VAL A 213 -14.35 -4.72 1.22
N TYR A 214 -14.68 -5.04 -0.03
CA TYR A 214 -16.06 -5.30 -0.45
C TYR A 214 -16.69 -6.46 0.33
N VAL A 215 -15.98 -7.59 0.46
CA VAL A 215 -16.42 -8.77 1.21
C VAL A 215 -16.57 -8.45 2.70
N ALA A 216 -15.65 -7.68 3.27
CA ALA A 216 -15.73 -7.28 4.68
C ALA A 216 -17.01 -6.48 4.99
N HIS A 217 -17.43 -5.59 4.09
CA HIS A 217 -18.70 -4.89 4.19
C HIS A 217 -19.91 -5.83 4.03
N GLU A 218 -19.91 -6.67 2.99
CA GLU A 218 -21.02 -7.60 2.69
C GLU A 218 -21.28 -8.64 3.78
N LEU A 219 -20.22 -9.05 4.49
CA LEU A 219 -20.27 -10.02 5.57
C LEU A 219 -20.35 -9.35 6.96
N GLY A 220 -20.31 -8.02 7.05
CA GLY A 220 -20.35 -7.30 8.31
C GLY A 220 -19.16 -7.59 9.22
N LEU A 221 -17.96 -7.81 8.65
CA LEU A 221 -16.74 -8.13 9.39
C LEU A 221 -16.07 -6.89 10.01
N ILE A 222 -16.50 -5.69 9.61
CA ILE A 222 -15.90 -4.44 10.06
C ILE A 222 -16.52 -4.04 11.39
N GLU A 223 -15.73 -4.14 12.46
CA GLU A 223 -16.07 -3.61 13.78
C GLU A 223 -16.02 -2.06 13.74
N HIS A 224 -17.17 -1.42 13.72
CA HIS A 224 -17.29 0.04 13.54
C HIS A 224 -16.84 0.87 14.76
N ASP A 225 -16.82 0.26 15.94
CA ASP A 225 -16.33 0.82 17.21
C ASP A 225 -14.83 0.60 17.41
N ARG A 226 -14.21 -0.30 16.64
CA ARG A 226 -12.77 -0.54 16.70
C ARG A 226 -11.99 0.54 15.96
N HIS A 227 -10.91 0.98 16.58
CA HIS A 227 -9.95 1.93 16.03
C HIS A 227 -8.67 1.19 15.59
N SER A 228 -8.41 1.16 14.29
CA SER A 228 -7.17 0.62 13.71
C SER A 228 -6.29 1.78 13.27
N ILE A 229 -5.20 2.02 13.98
CA ILE A 229 -4.15 2.97 13.59
C ILE A 229 -2.82 2.24 13.46
N LEU A 230 -2.05 2.56 12.42
CA LEU A 230 -0.73 1.99 12.18
C LEU A 230 0.14 2.91 11.31
N TRP A 231 1.44 2.69 11.37
CA TRP A 231 2.41 3.23 10.43
C TRP A 231 2.71 2.26 9.31
N ILE A 232 2.85 2.78 8.10
CA ILE A 232 3.55 2.11 7.00
C ILE A 232 4.91 2.77 6.83
N THR A 233 5.99 1.99 6.78
CA THR A 233 7.37 2.47 6.60
C THR A 233 8.10 1.67 5.52
N ASP A 234 9.38 1.96 5.28
CA ASP A 234 10.22 1.20 4.32
C ASP A 234 9.62 1.15 2.91
N PHE A 235 8.99 2.26 2.50
CA PHE A 235 8.53 2.45 1.14
C PHE A 235 9.69 2.38 0.14
N PRO A 236 9.50 1.88 -1.08
CA PRO A 236 10.48 2.08 -2.13
C PRO A 236 10.55 3.57 -2.50
N MET A 237 11.74 4.04 -2.86
CA MET A 237 11.94 5.41 -3.37
C MET A 237 11.16 5.68 -4.64
N PHE A 238 11.10 4.66 -5.52
CA PHE A 238 10.57 4.78 -6.86
C PHE A 238 9.63 3.62 -7.21
N GLU A 239 8.69 3.90 -8.09
CA GLU A 239 7.90 2.88 -8.78
C GLU A 239 8.04 3.02 -10.30
N TRP A 240 7.83 1.93 -11.03
CA TRP A 240 7.88 1.95 -12.49
C TRP A 240 6.53 2.40 -13.06
N ASN A 241 6.55 3.48 -13.83
CA ASN A 241 5.38 3.96 -14.53
C ASN A 241 5.31 3.34 -15.94
N ASP A 242 4.38 2.39 -16.13
CA ASP A 242 4.17 1.72 -17.42
C ASP A 242 3.71 2.69 -18.53
N SER A 243 3.01 3.77 -18.21
CA SER A 243 2.51 4.70 -19.22
C SER A 243 3.59 5.64 -19.75
N GLU A 244 4.48 6.08 -18.87
CA GLU A 244 5.56 7.01 -19.20
C GLU A 244 6.90 6.30 -19.46
N GLN A 245 6.97 5.00 -19.21
CA GLN A 245 8.17 4.15 -19.40
C GLN A 245 9.38 4.69 -18.63
N ARG A 246 9.17 5.13 -17.39
CA ARG A 246 10.21 5.65 -16.50
C ARG A 246 9.92 5.35 -15.04
N LEU A 247 10.93 5.52 -14.19
CA LEU A 247 10.74 5.54 -12.75
C LEU A 247 10.09 6.87 -12.32
N GLU A 248 9.12 6.78 -11.41
CA GLU A 248 8.50 7.91 -10.73
C GLU A 248 8.73 7.81 -9.22
N ALA A 249 8.81 8.95 -8.54
CA ALA A 249 8.96 8.95 -7.09
C ALA A 249 7.63 8.54 -6.45
N LEU A 250 7.67 7.57 -5.53
CA LEU A 250 6.44 7.07 -4.88
C LEU A 250 5.81 8.14 -3.95
N HIS A 251 6.64 8.95 -3.29
CA HIS A 251 6.20 10.05 -2.43
C HIS A 251 6.51 11.40 -3.10
N HIS A 252 7.59 12.04 -2.67
CA HIS A 252 8.10 13.28 -3.27
C HIS A 252 9.55 13.07 -3.70
N PRO A 253 10.00 13.63 -4.84
CA PRO A 253 11.40 13.52 -5.32
C PRO A 253 12.45 14.13 -4.38
N PHE A 254 12.06 14.69 -3.23
CA PHE A 254 12.97 15.25 -2.22
C PHE A 254 13.11 14.35 -0.99
N THR A 255 12.50 13.17 -1.03
CA THR A 255 12.57 12.17 0.03
C THR A 255 13.97 11.57 0.10
N ALA A 256 14.52 11.47 1.31
CA ALA A 256 15.84 10.90 1.54
C ALA A 256 15.81 9.38 1.33
N PRO A 257 16.79 8.81 0.61
CA PRO A 257 16.98 7.36 0.56
C PRO A 257 17.48 6.84 1.90
N ASN A 258 17.22 5.57 2.17
CA ASN A 258 17.77 4.85 3.31
C ASN A 258 19.30 4.79 3.18
N PRO A 259 20.07 5.19 4.21
CA PRO A 259 21.53 5.17 4.17
C PRO A 259 22.14 3.80 3.86
N GLU A 260 21.45 2.71 4.19
CA GLU A 260 21.90 1.33 3.92
C GLU A 260 21.81 0.95 2.44
N ASP A 261 20.95 1.63 1.68
CA ASP A 261 20.63 1.28 0.30
C ASP A 261 21.33 2.21 -0.72
N MET A 262 22.26 3.04 -0.26
CA MET A 262 22.95 4.06 -1.08
C MET A 262 23.77 3.51 -2.25
N ASN A 263 24.06 2.20 -2.27
CA ASN A 263 24.80 1.55 -3.35
C ASN A 263 23.97 1.44 -4.65
N ASP A 264 22.64 1.34 -4.53
CA ASP A 264 21.73 1.32 -5.66
C ASP A 264 20.47 2.13 -5.33
N LEU A 265 20.52 3.42 -5.67
CA LEU A 265 19.41 4.33 -5.40
C LEU A 265 18.12 3.93 -6.12
N ALA A 266 18.19 3.32 -7.29
CA ALA A 266 17.00 2.98 -8.09
C ALA A 266 16.11 1.93 -7.41
N THR A 267 16.68 1.12 -6.51
CA THR A 267 15.97 0.11 -5.72
C THR A 267 15.95 0.43 -4.21
N ALA A 268 16.42 1.62 -3.82
CA ALA A 268 16.54 2.00 -2.42
C ALA A 268 15.18 2.19 -1.75
N ARG A 269 15.13 1.90 -0.45
CA ARG A 269 14.03 2.31 0.42
C ARG A 269 14.10 3.80 0.69
N ALA A 270 12.94 4.42 0.87
CA ALA A 270 12.77 5.79 1.30
C ALA A 270 12.71 5.86 2.83
N LEU A 271 13.26 6.93 3.40
CA LEU A 271 12.98 7.34 4.78
C LEU A 271 11.64 8.09 4.84
N ALA A 272 10.59 7.42 4.35
CA ALA A 272 9.22 7.90 4.29
C ALA A 272 8.30 7.00 5.11
N TYR A 273 7.16 7.56 5.49
CA TYR A 273 6.22 6.91 6.37
C TYR A 273 4.82 7.50 6.21
N ASP A 274 3.80 6.65 6.30
CA ASP A 274 2.39 7.04 6.23
C ASP A 274 1.65 6.56 7.47
N MET A 275 0.81 7.43 8.03
CA MET A 275 -0.12 7.09 9.10
C MET A 275 -1.46 6.68 8.51
N VAL A 276 -1.87 5.46 8.82
CA VAL A 276 -3.11 4.88 8.32
C VAL A 276 -4.08 4.70 9.48
N TYR A 277 -5.30 5.22 9.32
CA TYR A 277 -6.41 5.04 10.24
C TYR A 277 -7.61 4.42 9.51
N ASN A 278 -8.04 3.25 9.96
CA ASN A 278 -9.20 2.53 9.44
C ASN A 278 -9.21 2.35 7.91
N GLY A 279 -8.03 2.12 7.32
CA GLY A 279 -7.85 1.97 5.87
C GLY A 279 -7.77 3.27 5.08
N VAL A 280 -7.64 4.40 5.77
CA VAL A 280 -7.46 5.73 5.16
C VAL A 280 -6.12 6.29 5.61
N GLU A 281 -5.34 6.80 4.66
CA GLU A 281 -4.14 7.58 4.93
C GLU A 281 -4.58 8.93 5.52
N ILE A 282 -4.19 9.20 6.77
CA ILE A 282 -4.54 10.45 7.49
C ILE A 282 -3.34 11.38 7.66
N GLY A 283 -2.17 10.93 7.22
CA GLY A 283 -0.98 11.74 7.20
C GLY A 283 0.22 10.93 6.75
N GLY A 284 1.32 11.64 6.52
CA GLY A 284 2.54 11.04 6.05
C GLY A 284 3.66 12.05 5.97
N GLY A 285 4.87 11.55 5.85
CA GLY A 285 6.06 12.36 5.94
C GLY A 285 7.29 11.67 5.38
N SER A 286 8.36 12.42 5.31
CA SER A 286 9.67 11.84 5.01
C SER A 286 10.80 12.70 5.52
N LEU A 287 11.92 12.07 5.83
CA LEU A 287 13.19 12.78 5.91
C LEU A 287 13.55 13.31 4.52
N ARG A 288 14.13 14.50 4.48
CA ARG A 288 14.42 15.22 3.25
C ARG A 288 15.90 15.09 2.86
N ILE A 289 16.14 15.07 1.56
CA ILE A 289 17.49 15.18 1.03
C ILE A 289 18.02 16.58 1.33
N TYR A 290 19.13 16.64 2.07
CA TYR A 290 19.80 17.90 2.42
C TYR A 290 21.16 18.09 1.69
N LYS A 291 21.53 17.16 0.79
CA LYS A 291 22.76 17.23 -0.01
C LYS A 291 22.44 17.33 -1.49
N ARG A 292 23.04 18.31 -2.18
CA ARG A 292 22.80 18.58 -3.61
C ARG A 292 23.12 17.39 -4.51
N ASP A 293 24.25 16.72 -4.28
CA ASP A 293 24.70 15.61 -5.10
C ASP A 293 23.72 14.42 -5.06
N ILE A 294 23.15 14.13 -3.89
CA ILE A 294 22.11 13.11 -3.73
C ILE A 294 20.82 13.56 -4.43
N GLN A 295 20.42 14.83 -4.23
CA GLN A 295 19.18 15.36 -4.83
C GLN A 295 19.23 15.31 -6.36
N GLN A 296 20.37 15.63 -6.96
CA GLN A 296 20.56 15.57 -8.40
C GLN A 296 20.46 14.15 -8.94
N LYS A 297 21.06 13.16 -8.27
CA LYS A 297 20.93 11.74 -8.65
C LYS A 297 19.48 11.27 -8.62
N VAL A 298 18.72 11.65 -7.58
CA VAL A 298 17.30 11.30 -7.48
C VAL A 298 16.48 11.93 -8.60
N LEU A 299 16.73 13.20 -8.94
CA LEU A 299 16.07 13.88 -10.07
C LEU A 299 16.40 13.21 -11.42
N GLU A 300 17.66 12.82 -11.63
CA GLU A 300 18.09 12.11 -12.84
C GLU A 300 17.39 10.75 -12.98
N ILE A 301 17.27 9.98 -11.88
CA ILE A 301 16.59 8.68 -11.87
C ILE A 301 15.12 8.81 -12.30
N VAL A 302 14.43 9.86 -11.85
CA VAL A 302 13.04 10.12 -12.28
C VAL A 302 12.95 10.80 -13.65
N GLY A 303 14.05 10.88 -14.40
CA GLY A 303 14.08 11.38 -15.78
C GLY A 303 14.10 12.91 -15.90
N ILE A 304 14.48 13.63 -14.85
CA ILE A 304 14.65 15.09 -14.89
C ILE A 304 16.12 15.38 -15.20
N SER A 305 16.39 15.95 -16.37
CA SER A 305 17.77 16.29 -16.76
C SER A 305 18.35 17.38 -15.87
N MET A 306 19.68 17.50 -15.82
CA MET A 306 20.35 18.55 -15.04
C MET A 306 19.88 19.97 -15.41
N GLU A 307 19.66 20.24 -16.70
CA GLU A 307 19.15 21.53 -17.17
C GLU A 307 17.72 21.79 -16.69
N GLN A 308 16.86 20.76 -16.73
CA GLN A 308 15.49 20.85 -16.20
C GLN A 308 15.48 20.99 -14.68
N ALA A 309 16.37 20.29 -13.98
CA ALA A 309 16.53 20.37 -12.54
C ALA A 309 16.94 21.78 -12.12
N GLU A 310 17.90 22.40 -12.81
CA GLU A 310 18.32 23.78 -12.53
C GLU A 310 17.20 24.78 -12.85
N ALA A 311 16.51 24.62 -13.98
CA ALA A 311 15.43 25.51 -14.38
C ALA A 311 14.21 25.46 -13.43
N LYS A 312 13.88 24.27 -12.89
CA LYS A 312 12.71 24.09 -12.01
C LYS A 312 13.03 24.19 -10.52
N PHE A 313 14.22 23.76 -10.12
CA PHE A 313 14.60 23.56 -8.73
C PHE A 313 15.95 24.20 -8.37
N GLY A 314 16.56 25.01 -9.24
CA GLY A 314 17.86 25.66 -8.99
C GLY A 314 17.91 26.40 -7.65
N TYR A 315 16.84 27.13 -7.31
CA TYR A 315 16.71 27.82 -6.02
C TYR A 315 16.83 26.86 -4.82
N LEU A 316 16.27 25.65 -4.92
CA LEU A 316 16.34 24.64 -3.87
C LEU A 316 17.74 24.04 -3.84
N LEU A 317 18.30 23.69 -5.00
CA LEU A 317 19.63 23.09 -5.10
C LEU A 317 20.72 24.03 -4.58
N GLU A 318 20.64 25.33 -4.88
CA GLU A 318 21.52 26.36 -4.32
C GLU A 318 21.38 26.44 -2.80
N ALA A 319 20.15 26.39 -2.29
CA ALA A 319 19.90 26.43 -0.85
C ALA A 319 20.47 25.22 -0.09
N LEU A 320 20.52 24.04 -0.74
CA LEU A 320 21.19 22.87 -0.16
C LEU A 320 22.69 23.13 0.06
N ASP A 321 23.35 23.82 -0.88
CA ASP A 321 24.77 24.18 -0.79
C ASP A 321 25.06 25.27 0.27
N MET A 322 24.04 26.02 0.70
CA MET A 322 24.16 27.06 1.74
C MET A 322 24.15 26.52 3.18
N GLY A 323 24.27 25.20 3.35
CA GLY A 323 24.30 24.55 4.66
C GLY A 323 22.93 24.10 5.14
N ALA A 324 22.12 23.51 4.26
CA ALA A 324 20.84 22.92 4.66
C ALA A 324 21.04 21.84 5.75
N PRO A 325 20.33 21.93 6.88
CA PRO A 325 20.43 20.91 7.92
C PRO A 325 19.73 19.62 7.47
N PRO A 326 20.06 18.46 8.05
CA PRO A 326 19.16 17.31 8.02
C PRO A 326 17.79 17.75 8.54
N HIS A 327 16.71 17.42 7.84
CA HIS A 327 15.36 17.82 8.22
C HIS A 327 14.33 16.79 7.72
N GLY A 328 13.15 16.81 8.33
CA GLY A 328 12.02 15.99 7.95
C GLY A 328 10.73 16.80 7.90
N ILE A 329 9.79 16.34 7.09
CA ILE A 329 8.42 16.86 7.04
C ILE A 329 7.46 15.82 7.62
N ASP A 330 6.35 16.30 8.16
CA ASP A 330 5.14 15.54 8.37
C ASP A 330 3.93 16.36 7.96
N VAL A 331 2.91 15.69 7.44
CA VAL A 331 1.66 16.34 7.05
C VAL A 331 0.49 15.47 7.50
N LEU A 332 -0.45 16.04 8.27
CA LEU A 332 -1.71 15.40 8.63
C LEU A 332 -2.88 16.04 7.86
N ILE A 333 -3.87 15.23 7.48
CA ILE A 333 -5.05 15.62 6.67
C ILE A 333 -6.33 15.47 7.48
#